data_AF-A0A8R2D205-F1
#
_entry.id   AF-A0A8R2D205-F1
#
_cell.length_a   1.000
_cell.length_b   1.000
_cell.length_c   1.000
_cell.angle_alpha   90.00
_cell.angle_beta   90.00
_cell.angle_gamma   90.00
#
_symmetry.space_group_name_H-M   'P 1'
#
loop_
_entity.id
_entity.type
_entity.pdbx_description
1 polymer ?
#
loop_
_entity_poly.entity_id
_entity_poly.type
_entity_poly.pdbx_seq_one_letter_code
_entity_poly.pdbx_strand_id
1 'polypeptide(L)'
;MASKRNKVKWKLTNDTASINHMGIELKAKNRRNVMRTMRNNYRAKRSADQGRAMECAAAHPAATNFLRNGDYTRFADWRFIHRARPNLVPLNGSAAWRTGDRRCRRCDYNTESLAHVVDHCMRYSGLYLTRHNAVVERIKTAASTKFEILFENQMLAAFDSAARERLERYHDLSSELATTYGVEATVIPFVVGALGGWYSKNDEFLHHLCSPKYAVMMRKLCVSEVIGFSRDIYIQHLTNIPQRSPTNRITTT
;
A
#
# COMPACT_ATOMS: atom_id res chain seq x y z
N MET A 1 20.44 -40.42 15.35
CA MET A 1 20.28 -39.30 16.31
C MET A 1 19.08 -38.44 15.92
N ALA A 2 18.19 -38.15 16.86
CA ALA A 2 17.02 -37.30 16.63
C ALA A 2 17.24 -35.93 17.31
N SER A 3 16.88 -34.83 16.66
CA SER A 3 17.16 -33.48 17.18
C SER A 3 16.28 -33.18 18.41
N LYS A 4 16.88 -33.23 19.61
CA LYS A 4 16.24 -32.85 20.88
C LYS A 4 15.70 -31.42 20.84
N ARG A 5 16.43 -30.49 20.20
CA ARG A 5 16.03 -29.07 20.07
C ARG A 5 14.69 -28.89 19.36
N ASN A 6 14.39 -29.75 18.37
CA ASN A 6 13.17 -29.66 17.58
C ASN A 6 12.07 -30.63 18.05
N LYS A 7 12.27 -31.35 19.18
CA LYS A 7 11.33 -32.36 19.71
C LYS A 7 10.87 -33.39 18.65
N VAL A 8 11.78 -33.79 17.77
CA VAL A 8 11.51 -34.80 16.73
C VAL A 8 12.03 -36.15 17.21
N LYS A 9 11.23 -37.20 17.08
CA LYS A 9 11.62 -38.60 17.32
C LYS A 9 11.35 -39.41 16.06
N TRP A 10 12.13 -40.45 15.78
CA TRP A 10 11.83 -41.38 14.69
C TRP A 10 11.84 -42.81 15.21
N LYS A 11 11.06 -43.68 14.58
CA LYS A 11 10.96 -45.11 14.87
C LYS A 11 11.03 -45.88 13.57
N LEU A 12 11.73 -47.01 13.57
CA LEU A 12 11.71 -47.98 12.49
C LEU A 12 10.83 -49.15 12.93
N THR A 13 9.82 -49.50 12.16
CA THR A 13 9.01 -50.71 12.40
C THR A 13 8.82 -51.42 11.06
N ASN A 14 9.25 -52.68 10.95
CA ASN A 14 9.13 -53.52 9.76
C ASN A 14 9.53 -52.79 8.46
N ASP A 15 10.79 -52.33 8.38
CA ASP A 15 11.39 -51.58 7.24
C ASP A 15 10.70 -50.27 6.83
N THR A 16 9.75 -49.78 7.63
CA THR A 16 9.15 -48.47 7.41
C THR A 16 9.53 -47.50 8.52
N ALA A 17 10.08 -46.35 8.12
CA ALA A 17 10.43 -45.25 9.03
C ALA A 17 9.21 -44.35 9.29
N SER A 18 8.91 -44.08 10.56
CA SER A 18 7.95 -43.07 10.98
C SER A 18 8.62 -41.98 11.83
N ILE A 19 8.15 -40.75 11.70
CA ILE A 19 8.66 -39.59 12.44
C ILE A 19 7.54 -39.04 13.33
N ASN A 20 7.79 -38.85 14.62
CA ASN A 20 6.87 -38.20 15.54
C ASN A 20 7.34 -36.78 15.85
N HIS A 21 6.44 -35.81 15.73
CA HIS A 21 6.67 -34.43 16.14
C HIS A 21 5.42 -33.88 16.84
N MET A 22 5.58 -33.45 18.09
CA MET A 22 4.50 -32.89 18.93
C MET A 22 3.23 -33.75 18.99
N GLY A 23 3.39 -35.08 19.11
CA GLY A 23 2.27 -36.03 19.26
C GLY A 23 1.66 -36.53 17.95
N ILE A 24 2.09 -36.01 16.80
CA ILE A 24 1.61 -36.42 15.48
C ILE A 24 2.59 -37.42 14.87
N GLU A 25 2.11 -38.61 14.50
CA GLU A 25 2.90 -39.65 13.82
C GLU A 25 2.85 -39.47 12.28
N LEU A 26 4.04 -39.35 11.69
CA LEU A 26 4.25 -39.11 10.27
C LEU A 26 4.78 -40.37 9.60
N LYS A 27 3.93 -41.03 8.82
CA LYS A 27 4.28 -42.21 8.02
C LYS A 27 4.79 -41.81 6.63
N ALA A 28 5.55 -42.68 5.96
CA ALA A 28 6.10 -42.43 4.63
C ALA A 28 5.06 -41.96 3.58
N LYS A 29 3.84 -42.51 3.64
CA LYS A 29 2.71 -42.10 2.80
C LYS A 29 2.29 -40.62 2.97
N ASN A 30 2.55 -40.05 4.15
CA ASN A 30 2.19 -38.67 4.49
C ASN A 30 3.33 -37.68 4.22
N ARG A 31 4.51 -38.12 3.74
CA ARG A 31 5.72 -37.28 3.59
C ARG A 31 5.46 -35.99 2.81
N ARG A 32 4.67 -36.04 1.74
CA ARG A 32 4.36 -34.87 0.91
C ARG A 32 3.51 -33.86 1.68
N ASN A 33 2.50 -34.33 2.41
CA ASN A 33 1.63 -33.48 3.22
C ASN A 33 2.40 -32.85 4.38
N VAL A 34 3.28 -33.60 5.04
CA VAL A 34 4.17 -33.07 6.09
C VAL A 34 5.07 -31.97 5.55
N MET A 35 5.81 -32.24 4.48
CA MET A 35 6.73 -31.27 3.92
C MET A 35 5.99 -30.03 3.40
N ARG A 36 4.78 -30.20 2.85
CA ARG A 36 3.89 -29.09 2.48
C ARG A 36 3.46 -28.28 3.70
N THR A 37 3.00 -28.92 4.77
CA THR A 37 2.56 -28.25 6.00
C THR A 37 3.72 -27.55 6.70
N MET A 38 4.88 -28.20 6.84
CA MET A 38 6.09 -27.58 7.39
C MET A 38 6.51 -26.37 6.53
N ARG A 39 6.57 -26.53 5.20
CA ARG A 39 6.88 -25.42 4.28
C ARG A 39 5.89 -24.27 4.44
N ASN A 40 4.59 -24.55 4.55
CA ASN A 40 3.57 -23.53 4.75
C ASN A 40 3.70 -22.83 6.12
N ASN A 41 3.95 -23.58 7.19
CA ASN A 41 4.18 -23.03 8.53
C ASN A 41 5.44 -22.16 8.61
N TYR A 42 6.55 -22.60 7.99
CA TYR A 42 7.77 -21.80 7.92
C TYR A 42 7.65 -20.61 6.96
N ARG A 43 6.89 -20.73 5.86
CA ARG A 43 6.54 -19.58 5.01
C ARG A 43 5.76 -18.55 5.83
N ALA A 44 4.67 -18.94 6.47
CA ALA A 44 3.86 -18.06 7.31
C ALA A 44 4.69 -17.36 8.41
N LYS A 45 5.61 -18.08 9.07
CA LYS A 45 6.55 -17.51 10.05
C LYS A 45 7.58 -16.54 9.45
N ARG A 46 7.97 -16.71 8.19
CA ARG A 46 8.91 -15.81 7.47
C ARG A 46 8.22 -14.59 6.87
N SER A 47 6.90 -14.65 6.65
CA SER A 47 6.11 -13.57 6.04
C SER A 47 5.80 -12.41 6.97
N ALA A 48 6.07 -12.51 8.28
CA ALA A 48 5.68 -11.47 9.25
C ALA A 48 6.33 -10.09 8.96
N ASP A 49 7.45 -10.05 8.24
CA ASP A 49 8.20 -8.83 7.92
C ASP A 49 8.04 -8.38 6.44
N GLN A 50 7.38 -9.19 5.62
CA GLN A 50 7.02 -8.80 4.24
C GLN A 50 5.71 -8.03 4.31
N GLY A 51 5.79 -6.71 4.53
CA GLY A 51 4.65 -5.84 4.81
C GLY A 51 3.39 -6.08 3.95
N ARG A 52 2.25 -5.53 4.39
CA ARG A 52 0.90 -5.72 3.81
C ARG A 52 0.76 -5.47 2.29
N ALA A 53 1.82 -5.00 1.63
CA ALA A 53 1.90 -4.78 0.20
C ALA A 53 1.58 -6.02 -0.66
N MET A 54 1.79 -7.26 -0.17
CA MET A 54 1.45 -8.49 -0.89
C MET A 54 -0.06 -8.77 -0.93
N GLU A 55 -0.79 -8.44 0.13
CA GLU A 55 -2.26 -8.53 0.15
C GLU A 55 -2.85 -7.53 -0.85
N CYS A 56 -2.35 -6.29 -0.85
CA CYS A 56 -2.74 -5.28 -1.83
C CYS A 56 -2.33 -5.66 -3.28
N ALA A 57 -1.25 -6.43 -3.45
CA ALA A 57 -0.82 -6.94 -4.77
C ALA A 57 -1.83 -7.93 -5.35
N ALA A 58 -2.33 -8.82 -4.49
CA ALA A 58 -3.27 -9.86 -4.87
C ALA A 58 -4.69 -9.30 -5.09
N ALA A 59 -5.02 -8.16 -4.48
CA ALA A 59 -6.36 -7.60 -4.52
C ALA A 59 -6.81 -7.10 -5.91
N HIS A 60 -5.89 -6.59 -6.74
CA HIS A 60 -6.26 -6.05 -8.06
C HIS A 60 -5.09 -6.03 -9.06
N PRO A 61 -5.30 -6.38 -10.36
CA PRO A 61 -4.22 -6.37 -11.37
C PRO A 61 -3.53 -5.02 -11.56
N ALA A 62 -4.23 -3.90 -11.37
CA ALA A 62 -3.61 -2.58 -11.46
C ALA A 62 -2.51 -2.38 -10.40
N ALA A 63 -2.62 -3.05 -9.25
CA ALA A 63 -1.63 -2.98 -8.18
C ALA A 63 -0.33 -3.74 -8.48
N THR A 64 -0.26 -4.43 -9.62
CA THR A 64 0.94 -5.18 -10.07
C THR A 64 1.35 -4.85 -11.49
N ASN A 65 0.69 -3.89 -12.17
CA ASN A 65 0.99 -3.55 -13.57
C ASN A 65 2.47 -3.18 -13.81
N PHE A 66 3.07 -2.47 -12.86
CA PHE A 66 4.49 -2.09 -12.88
C PHE A 66 5.46 -3.27 -12.73
N LEU A 67 5.00 -4.44 -12.27
CA LEU A 67 5.82 -5.66 -12.21
C LEU A 67 5.95 -6.33 -13.59
N ARG A 68 4.90 -6.25 -14.42
CA ARG A 68 4.81 -6.99 -15.69
C ARG A 68 5.39 -6.23 -16.87
N ASN A 69 4.92 -4.99 -17.07
CA ASN A 69 5.25 -4.21 -18.27
C ASN A 69 5.97 -2.90 -17.92
N GLY A 70 5.75 -2.35 -16.72
CA GLY A 70 6.35 -1.06 -16.32
C GLY A 70 5.72 0.17 -16.98
N ASP A 71 4.64 0.03 -17.77
CA ASP A 71 3.96 1.15 -18.43
C ASP A 71 3.70 2.30 -17.46
N TYR A 72 4.01 3.52 -17.90
CA TYR A 72 3.83 4.78 -17.15
C TYR A 72 4.61 4.90 -15.83
N THR A 73 5.46 3.92 -15.51
CA THR A 73 6.34 3.94 -14.33
C THR A 73 7.77 4.27 -14.76
N ARG A 74 8.36 5.34 -14.23
CA ARG A 74 9.77 5.67 -14.53
C ARG A 74 10.68 4.57 -13.99
N PHE A 75 11.84 4.37 -14.60
CA PHE A 75 12.79 3.34 -14.16
C PHE A 75 13.19 3.48 -12.68
N ALA A 76 13.35 4.71 -12.18
CA ALA A 76 13.67 4.96 -10.78
C ALA A 76 12.53 4.53 -9.83
N ASP A 77 11.28 4.76 -10.22
CA ASP A 77 10.08 4.40 -9.46
C ASP A 77 9.89 2.88 -9.46
N TRP A 78 10.12 2.25 -10.62
CA TRP A 78 10.16 0.81 -10.78
C TRP A 78 11.22 0.18 -9.86
N ARG A 79 12.46 0.68 -9.87
CA ARG A 79 13.54 0.17 -9.02
C ARG A 79 13.22 0.33 -7.53
N PHE A 80 12.61 1.46 -7.16
CA PHE A 80 12.17 1.71 -5.79
C PHE A 80 11.09 0.71 -5.35
N ILE A 81 10.01 0.58 -6.11
CA ILE A 81 8.83 -0.20 -5.68
C ILE A 81 9.15 -1.69 -5.51
N HIS A 82 10.06 -2.24 -6.33
CA HIS A 82 10.51 -3.63 -6.23
C HIS A 82 11.24 -3.93 -4.92
N ARG A 83 11.88 -2.92 -4.31
CA ARG A 83 12.50 -3.05 -2.99
C ARG A 83 11.55 -2.65 -1.87
N ALA A 84 10.69 -1.67 -2.11
CA ALA A 84 9.79 -1.11 -1.11
C ALA A 84 8.70 -2.12 -0.70
N ARG A 85 8.03 -2.79 -1.64
CA ARG A 85 6.97 -3.76 -1.33
C ARG A 85 7.41 -4.92 -0.43
N PRO A 86 8.53 -5.60 -0.68
CA PRO A 86 9.02 -6.63 0.23
C PRO A 86 9.72 -6.06 1.47
N ASN A 87 9.64 -4.74 1.73
CA ASN A 87 10.28 -4.06 2.85
C ASN A 87 11.83 -4.16 2.87
N LEU A 88 12.46 -4.21 1.70
CA LEU A 88 13.92 -4.35 1.50
C LEU A 88 14.65 -3.01 1.28
N VAL A 89 14.03 -1.92 1.72
CA VAL A 89 14.62 -0.57 1.72
C VAL A 89 15.49 -0.36 2.95
N PRO A 90 16.63 0.34 2.87
CA PRO A 90 17.52 0.61 4.02
C PRO A 90 16.97 1.69 4.98
N LEU A 91 15.94 1.35 5.74
CA LEU A 91 15.41 2.16 6.84
C LEU A 91 15.83 1.54 8.18
N ASN A 92 15.92 2.34 9.24
CA ASN A 92 16.34 1.82 10.55
C ASN A 92 15.36 0.78 11.10
N GLY A 93 14.06 0.89 10.75
CA GLY A 93 13.03 -0.03 11.17
C GLY A 93 12.89 -1.31 10.34
N SER A 94 13.41 -1.36 9.11
CA SER A 94 13.22 -2.49 8.18
C SER A 94 14.35 -3.53 8.21
N ALA A 95 15.50 -3.21 8.78
CA ALA A 95 16.64 -4.12 8.81
C ALA A 95 16.59 -5.03 10.05
N ALA A 96 15.92 -6.19 9.94
CA ALA A 96 15.82 -7.18 11.02
C ALA A 96 17.18 -7.67 11.57
N TRP A 97 18.24 -7.58 10.77
CA TRP A 97 19.60 -8.00 11.12
C TRP A 97 20.49 -6.87 11.65
N ARG A 98 20.08 -5.60 11.53
CA ARG A 98 20.87 -4.47 12.04
C ARG A 98 20.58 -4.27 13.51
N THR A 99 21.63 -4.34 14.32
CA THR A 99 21.62 -3.87 15.70
C THR A 99 21.85 -2.35 15.69
N GLY A 100 20.97 -1.57 16.30
CA GLY A 100 21.09 -0.11 16.33
C GLY A 100 19.79 0.63 16.65
N ASP A 101 19.85 1.96 16.62
CA ASP A 101 18.67 2.81 16.81
C ASP A 101 17.64 2.54 15.71
N ARG A 102 16.41 2.23 16.12
CA ARG A 102 15.28 1.96 15.21
C ARG A 102 14.44 3.20 14.96
N ARG A 103 14.68 4.30 15.69
CA ARG A 103 13.91 5.53 15.56
C ARG A 103 14.12 6.16 14.19
N CYS A 104 13.13 6.95 13.80
CA CYS A 104 13.14 7.72 12.58
C CYS A 104 14.27 8.75 12.62
N ARG A 105 15.24 8.63 11.70
CA ARG A 105 16.37 9.56 11.55
C ARG A 105 16.00 11.02 11.23
N ARG A 106 14.71 11.35 11.11
CA ARG A 106 14.21 12.68 10.71
C ARG A 106 13.26 13.32 11.70
N CYS A 107 12.49 12.52 12.43
CA CYS A 107 11.47 13.02 13.36
C CYS A 107 11.40 12.22 14.66
N ASP A 108 12.39 11.35 14.92
CA ASP A 108 12.56 10.55 16.14
C ASP A 108 11.41 9.59 16.51
N TYR A 109 10.44 9.39 15.63
CA TYR A 109 9.37 8.39 15.80
C TYR A 109 9.95 7.01 16.10
N ASN A 110 9.30 6.25 16.98
CA ASN A 110 9.83 5.02 17.59
C ASN A 110 10.37 3.97 16.62
N THR A 111 9.84 3.90 15.39
CA THR A 111 10.31 2.95 14.37
C THR A 111 10.27 3.56 12.98
N GLU A 112 11.43 3.68 12.34
CA GLU A 112 11.60 4.10 10.95
C GLU A 112 11.16 2.98 9.99
N SER A 113 9.88 2.65 9.99
CA SER A 113 9.31 1.71 9.02
C SER A 113 9.05 2.40 7.68
N LEU A 114 8.89 1.62 6.61
CA LEU A 114 8.50 2.18 5.32
C LEU A 114 7.14 2.90 5.40
N ALA A 115 6.16 2.31 6.08
CA ALA A 115 4.85 2.93 6.31
C ALA A 115 4.98 4.26 7.06
N HIS A 116 5.85 4.32 8.08
CA HIS A 116 6.15 5.58 8.74
C HIS A 116 6.65 6.63 7.74
N VAL A 117 7.69 6.30 6.96
CA VAL A 117 8.30 7.26 6.03
C VAL A 117 7.33 7.73 4.94
N VAL A 118 6.57 6.83 4.34
CA VAL A 118 5.74 7.15 3.16
C VAL A 118 4.31 7.60 3.49
N ASP A 119 3.83 7.40 4.72
CA ASP A 119 2.43 7.71 5.08
C ASP A 119 2.25 8.45 6.42
N HIS A 120 3.19 8.40 7.37
CA HIS A 120 2.94 8.87 8.74
C HIS A 120 4.01 9.78 9.33
N CYS A 121 5.10 10.07 8.63
CA CYS A 121 6.16 10.92 9.13
C CYS A 121 5.70 12.37 9.04
N MET A 122 5.50 13.02 10.19
CA MET A 122 4.97 14.38 10.27
C MET A 122 5.82 15.42 9.51
N ARG A 123 7.11 15.14 9.31
CA ARG A 123 8.00 15.98 8.48
C ARG A 123 7.54 16.10 7.02
N TYR A 124 6.82 15.11 6.51
CA TYR A 124 6.41 15.04 5.10
C TYR A 124 4.90 15.19 4.89
N SER A 125 4.17 15.68 5.89
CA SER A 125 2.73 15.93 5.79
C SER A 125 2.34 16.71 4.53
N GLY A 126 3.09 17.76 4.20
CA GLY A 126 2.91 18.54 2.98
C GLY A 126 3.10 17.71 1.69
N LEU A 127 4.07 16.81 1.66
CA LEU A 127 4.30 15.92 0.50
C LEU A 127 3.21 14.86 0.36
N TYR A 128 2.66 14.36 1.49
CA TYR A 128 1.50 13.47 1.47
C TYR A 128 0.28 14.17 0.88
N LEU A 129 0.07 15.44 1.22
CA LEU A 129 -0.97 16.28 0.64
C LEU A 129 -0.74 16.51 -0.86
N THR A 130 0.50 16.81 -1.29
CA THR A 130 0.79 16.97 -2.72
C THR A 130 0.55 15.68 -3.50
N ARG A 131 0.94 14.51 -2.94
CA ARG A 131 0.64 13.20 -3.53
C ARG A 131 -0.86 12.96 -3.65
N HIS A 132 -1.62 13.27 -2.60
CA HIS A 132 -3.07 13.17 -2.59
C HIS A 132 -3.69 14.05 -3.69
N ASN A 133 -3.30 15.32 -3.72
CA ASN A 133 -3.86 16.30 -4.65
C ASN A 133 -3.55 15.94 -6.10
N ALA A 134 -2.41 15.32 -6.40
CA ALA A 134 -2.11 14.87 -7.76
C ALA A 134 -3.13 13.82 -8.27
N VAL A 135 -3.54 12.89 -7.41
CA VAL A 135 -4.61 11.93 -7.74
C VAL A 135 -5.95 12.63 -7.91
N VAL A 136 -6.26 13.58 -7.02
CA VAL A 136 -7.49 14.40 -7.11
C VAL A 136 -7.54 15.17 -8.43
N GLU A 137 -6.45 15.83 -8.84
CA GLU A 137 -6.38 16.57 -10.11
C GLU A 137 -6.62 15.67 -11.32
N ARG A 138 -6.12 14.42 -11.30
CA ARG A 138 -6.44 13.45 -12.36
C ARG A 138 -7.92 13.12 -12.40
N ILE A 139 -8.51 12.87 -11.23
CA ILE A 139 -9.94 12.57 -11.12
C ILE A 139 -10.77 13.75 -11.63
N LYS A 140 -10.43 14.97 -11.23
CA LYS A 140 -11.07 16.21 -11.69
C LYS A 140 -10.97 16.36 -13.20
N THR A 141 -9.78 16.13 -13.77
CA THR A 141 -9.57 16.17 -15.21
C THR A 141 -10.48 15.16 -15.92
N ALA A 142 -10.56 13.92 -15.43
CA ALA A 142 -11.47 12.92 -16.00
C ALA A 142 -12.95 13.31 -15.82
N ALA A 143 -13.32 13.81 -14.64
CA ALA A 143 -14.68 14.18 -14.29
C ALA A 143 -15.19 15.38 -15.09
N SER A 144 -14.34 16.36 -15.41
CA SER A 144 -14.69 17.57 -16.17
C SER A 144 -15.31 17.29 -17.54
N THR A 145 -15.14 16.08 -18.07
CA THR A 145 -15.75 15.65 -19.34
C THR A 145 -17.24 15.34 -19.23
N LYS A 146 -17.76 15.10 -18.02
CA LYS A 146 -19.13 14.65 -17.76
C LYS A 146 -19.83 15.34 -16.60
N PHE A 147 -19.07 15.93 -15.68
CA PHE A 147 -19.55 16.48 -14.43
C PHE A 147 -19.03 17.91 -14.26
N GLU A 148 -19.89 18.76 -13.70
CA GLU A 148 -19.52 20.08 -13.22
C GLU A 148 -18.98 19.97 -11.79
N ILE A 149 -17.84 20.60 -11.52
CA ILE A 149 -17.25 20.64 -10.19
C ILE A 149 -17.75 21.91 -9.49
N LEU A 150 -18.63 21.74 -8.49
CA LEU A 150 -19.23 22.86 -7.77
C LEU A 150 -18.32 23.43 -6.67
N PHE A 151 -17.64 22.55 -5.92
CA PHE A 151 -16.83 22.93 -4.76
C PHE A 151 -15.48 22.19 -4.72
N GLU A 152 -14.43 22.88 -4.28
CA GLU A 152 -13.10 22.32 -4.09
C GLU A 152 -12.40 22.98 -2.90
N ASN A 153 -11.83 22.17 -2.00
CA ASN A 153 -11.01 22.60 -0.86
C ASN A 153 -11.64 23.73 -0.03
N GLN A 154 -12.97 23.86 -0.05
CA GLN A 154 -13.69 24.86 0.72
C GLN A 154 -13.80 24.43 2.17
N MET A 155 -13.60 25.39 3.08
CA MET A 155 -14.09 25.22 4.44
C MET A 155 -15.60 25.35 4.39
N LEU A 156 -16.28 24.25 4.65
CA LEU A 156 -17.72 24.24 4.82
C LEU A 156 -18.01 24.71 6.24
N ALA A 157 -18.89 25.71 6.39
CA ALA A 157 -19.16 26.39 7.67
C ALA A 157 -19.57 25.43 8.80
N ALA A 158 -20.11 24.24 8.45
CA ALA A 158 -20.45 23.17 9.40
C ALA A 158 -19.24 22.50 10.08
N PHE A 159 -17.99 22.83 9.71
CA PHE A 159 -16.78 22.12 10.16
C PHE A 159 -15.80 22.95 11.00
N ASP A 160 -16.24 24.06 11.58
CA ASP A 160 -15.39 25.01 12.31
C ASP A 160 -14.93 24.54 13.72
N SER A 161 -15.02 23.25 14.04
CA SER A 161 -14.31 22.71 15.22
C SER A 161 -13.90 21.24 15.06
N ALA A 162 -12.69 20.94 15.53
CA ALA A 162 -12.13 19.60 15.76
C ALA A 162 -11.95 18.69 14.51
N ALA A 163 -10.94 19.01 13.71
CA ALA A 163 -10.41 18.12 12.68
C ALA A 163 -9.68 16.90 13.27
N ARG A 164 -10.38 15.74 13.44
CA ARG A 164 -9.86 14.35 13.40
C ARG A 164 -10.90 13.34 13.93
N GLU A 165 -11.88 12.93 13.12
CA GLU A 165 -12.08 11.49 12.83
C GLU A 165 -12.86 11.33 11.51
N ARG A 166 -12.50 10.35 10.67
CA ARG A 166 -12.88 10.29 9.24
C ARG A 166 -13.70 9.03 8.92
N LEU A 167 -15.01 9.23 8.72
CA LEU A 167 -15.94 8.56 7.78
C LEU A 167 -17.35 9.10 8.06
N GLU A 168 -17.71 9.22 9.34
CA GLU A 168 -18.98 9.80 9.83
C GLU A 168 -19.21 11.22 9.32
N ARG A 169 -18.17 12.09 9.37
CA ARG A 169 -18.26 13.47 8.86
C ARG A 169 -18.61 13.59 7.38
N TYR A 170 -18.23 12.62 6.56
CA TYR A 170 -18.60 12.65 5.14
C TYR A 170 -20.07 12.27 4.95
N HIS A 171 -20.63 11.42 5.82
CA HIS A 171 -22.05 11.10 5.81
C HIS A 171 -22.90 12.34 6.15
N ASP A 172 -22.51 13.10 7.17
CA ASP A 172 -23.19 14.36 7.53
C ASP A 172 -23.15 15.36 6.37
N LEU A 173 -21.99 15.49 5.72
CA LEU A 173 -21.84 16.33 4.53
C LEU A 173 -22.77 15.89 3.39
N SER A 174 -22.91 14.59 3.18
CA SER A 174 -23.81 14.05 2.16
C SER A 174 -25.26 14.47 2.44
N SER A 175 -25.71 14.31 3.69
CA SER A 175 -27.07 14.68 4.12
C SER A 175 -27.33 16.18 4.00
N GLU A 176 -26.36 17.01 4.38
CA GLU A 176 -26.44 18.46 4.23
C GLU A 176 -26.56 18.86 2.76
N LEU A 177 -25.66 18.39 1.90
CA LEU A 177 -25.70 18.69 0.46
C LEU A 177 -26.99 18.20 -0.19
N ALA A 178 -27.48 17.02 0.20
CA ALA A 178 -28.76 16.51 -0.28
C ALA A 178 -29.92 17.45 0.08
N THR A 179 -29.91 17.99 1.30
CA THR A 179 -30.93 18.93 1.79
C THR A 179 -30.81 20.30 1.11
N THR A 180 -29.60 20.85 0.99
CA THR A 180 -29.35 22.17 0.41
C THR A 180 -29.70 22.22 -1.08
N TYR A 181 -29.37 21.18 -1.83
CA TYR A 181 -29.55 21.15 -3.28
C TYR A 181 -30.77 20.35 -3.74
N GLY A 182 -31.47 19.67 -2.82
CA GLY A 182 -32.62 18.81 -3.17
C GLY A 182 -32.23 17.62 -4.07
N VAL A 183 -31.02 17.10 -3.92
CA VAL A 183 -30.45 16.03 -4.75
C VAL A 183 -30.11 14.79 -3.93
N GLU A 184 -29.97 13.64 -4.59
CA GLU A 184 -29.32 12.49 -3.98
C GLU A 184 -27.80 12.73 -3.91
N ALA A 185 -27.25 12.82 -2.70
CA ALA A 185 -25.81 12.95 -2.48
C ALA A 185 -25.21 11.63 -2.03
N THR A 186 -24.11 11.22 -2.64
CA THR A 186 -23.36 10.00 -2.27
C THR A 186 -21.88 10.31 -2.10
N VAL A 187 -21.29 9.82 -1.01
CA VAL A 187 -19.85 9.89 -0.78
C VAL A 187 -19.15 8.66 -1.31
N ILE A 188 -18.24 8.86 -2.25
CA ILE A 188 -17.48 7.78 -2.85
C ILE A 188 -16.00 7.90 -2.46
N PRO A 189 -15.46 6.99 -1.63
CA PRO A 189 -14.04 6.99 -1.32
C PRO A 189 -13.25 6.51 -2.54
N PHE A 190 -12.21 7.25 -2.91
CA PHE A 190 -11.26 6.84 -3.94
C PHE A 190 -9.89 6.58 -3.33
N VAL A 191 -9.49 5.31 -3.26
CA VAL A 191 -8.32 4.89 -2.46
C VAL A 191 -7.23 4.29 -3.33
N VAL A 192 -6.05 4.91 -3.30
CA VAL A 192 -4.82 4.40 -3.92
C VAL A 192 -3.73 4.35 -2.84
N GLY A 193 -3.15 3.18 -2.62
CA GLY A 193 -2.15 2.96 -1.59
C GLY A 193 -0.77 3.48 -2.02
N ALA A 194 0.02 4.00 -1.07
CA ALA A 194 1.34 4.59 -1.30
C ALA A 194 2.33 3.69 -2.08
N LEU A 195 2.18 2.38 -1.98
CA LEU A 195 2.99 1.37 -2.69
C LEU A 195 2.25 0.76 -3.90
N GLY A 196 1.33 1.53 -4.49
CA GLY A 196 0.59 1.14 -5.67
C GLY A 196 -0.58 0.20 -5.42
N GLY A 197 -1.11 0.14 -4.19
CA GLY A 197 -2.35 -0.60 -3.92
C GLY A 197 -3.54 0.05 -4.63
N TRP A 198 -4.43 -0.75 -5.20
CA TRP A 198 -5.66 -0.26 -5.83
C TRP A 198 -6.88 -0.80 -5.09
N TYR A 199 -7.78 0.07 -4.68
CA TYR A 199 -9.05 -0.35 -4.09
C TYR A 199 -10.03 -0.72 -5.19
N SER A 200 -10.56 -1.95 -5.15
CA SER A 200 -11.39 -2.50 -6.22
C SER A 200 -12.64 -1.67 -6.49
N LYS A 201 -13.29 -1.09 -5.46
CA LYS A 201 -14.48 -0.25 -5.65
C LYS A 201 -14.20 1.08 -6.34
N ASN A 202 -12.93 1.49 -6.49
CA ASN A 202 -12.62 2.62 -7.36
C ASN A 202 -13.10 2.38 -8.80
N ASP A 203 -13.19 1.11 -9.25
CA ASP A 203 -13.59 0.80 -10.62
C ASP A 203 -15.05 1.18 -10.87
N GLU A 204 -15.95 0.94 -9.91
CA GLU A 204 -17.36 1.37 -9.98
C GLU A 204 -17.44 2.89 -10.20
N PHE A 205 -16.63 3.66 -9.47
CA PHE A 205 -16.55 5.10 -9.67
C PHE A 205 -15.97 5.50 -11.04
N LEU A 206 -14.90 4.84 -11.48
CA LEU A 206 -14.30 5.12 -12.78
C LEU A 206 -15.25 4.85 -13.96
N HIS A 207 -16.15 3.86 -13.84
CA HIS A 207 -17.17 3.59 -14.84
C HIS A 207 -18.14 4.76 -15.05
N HIS A 208 -18.44 5.51 -14.00
CA HIS A 208 -19.25 6.73 -14.10
C HIS A 208 -18.44 7.87 -14.75
N LEU A 209 -17.17 8.01 -14.36
CA LEU A 209 -16.31 9.11 -14.83
C LEU A 209 -15.86 9.00 -16.29
N CYS A 210 -15.53 7.82 -16.79
CA CYS A 210 -14.79 7.69 -18.04
C CYS A 210 -15.09 6.40 -18.82
N SER A 211 -14.60 6.30 -20.05
CA SER A 211 -14.76 5.08 -20.86
C SER A 211 -13.98 3.90 -20.27
N PRO A 212 -14.38 2.63 -20.50
CA PRO A 212 -13.65 1.47 -19.99
C PRO A 212 -12.17 1.43 -20.42
N LYS A 213 -11.87 1.87 -21.65
CA LYS A 213 -10.50 1.99 -22.15
C LYS A 213 -9.70 3.02 -21.36
N TYR A 214 -10.28 4.19 -21.11
CA TYR A 214 -9.64 5.22 -20.31
C TYR A 214 -9.47 4.78 -18.85
N ALA A 215 -10.45 4.08 -18.26
CA ALA A 215 -10.35 3.56 -16.89
C ALA A 215 -9.14 2.64 -16.70
N VAL A 216 -8.83 1.77 -17.68
CA VAL A 216 -7.60 0.93 -17.66
C VAL A 216 -6.35 1.79 -17.60
N MET A 217 -6.27 2.83 -18.43
CA MET A 217 -5.13 3.75 -18.45
C MET A 217 -5.05 4.57 -17.15
N MET A 218 -6.17 5.13 -16.70
CA MET A 218 -6.31 5.93 -15.49
C MET A 218 -5.80 5.20 -14.25
N ARG A 219 -6.15 3.92 -14.10
CA ARG A 219 -5.61 3.05 -13.05
C ARG A 219 -4.08 3.02 -13.04
N LYS A 220 -3.47 2.79 -14.22
CA LYS A 220 -2.01 2.74 -14.35
C LYS A 220 -1.37 4.09 -14.02
N LEU A 221 -1.97 5.19 -14.46
CA LEU A 221 -1.48 6.54 -14.20
C LEU A 221 -1.54 6.88 -12.70
N CYS A 222 -2.68 6.65 -12.03
CA CYS A 222 -2.82 6.90 -10.60
C CYS A 222 -1.84 6.07 -9.77
N VAL A 223 -1.72 4.77 -10.06
CA VAL A 223 -0.77 3.88 -9.37
C VAL A 223 0.68 4.36 -9.57
N SER A 224 1.06 4.67 -10.81
CA SER A 224 2.43 5.09 -11.13
C SER A 224 2.77 6.43 -10.50
N GLU A 225 1.83 7.37 -10.50
CA GLU A 225 2.02 8.68 -9.87
C GLU A 225 2.21 8.56 -8.36
N VAL A 226 1.36 7.79 -7.67
CA VAL A 226 1.47 7.57 -6.23
C VAL A 226 2.81 6.91 -5.88
N ILE A 227 3.27 5.92 -6.67
CA ILE A 227 4.59 5.31 -6.48
C ILE A 227 5.70 6.34 -6.66
N GLY A 228 5.63 7.19 -7.68
CA GLY A 228 6.62 8.23 -7.93
C GLY A 228 6.73 9.23 -6.77
N PHE A 229 5.60 9.68 -6.22
CA PHE A 229 5.60 10.51 -5.01
C PHE A 229 6.18 9.78 -3.80
N SER A 230 5.81 8.52 -3.58
CA SER A 230 6.34 7.71 -2.47
C SER A 230 7.86 7.50 -2.60
N ARG A 231 8.37 7.32 -3.82
CA ARG A 231 9.80 7.26 -4.12
C ARG A 231 10.48 8.59 -3.76
N ASP A 232 9.88 9.71 -4.15
CA ASP A 232 10.44 11.03 -3.91
C ASP A 232 10.50 11.38 -2.41
N ILE A 233 9.44 11.07 -1.67
CA ILE A 233 9.41 11.18 -0.21
C ILE A 233 10.51 10.30 0.40
N TYR A 234 10.60 9.05 -0.04
CA TYR A 234 11.61 8.10 0.44
C TYR A 234 13.04 8.59 0.19
N ILE A 235 13.34 9.09 -1.02
CA ILE A 235 14.69 9.59 -1.33
C ILE A 235 14.98 10.87 -0.53
N GLN A 236 14.05 11.81 -0.45
CA GLN A 236 14.18 12.99 0.41
C GLN A 236 14.41 12.60 1.87
N HIS A 237 13.78 11.52 2.32
CA HIS A 237 13.99 10.97 3.65
C HIS A 237 15.40 10.41 3.85
N LEU A 238 15.97 9.74 2.86
CA LEU A 238 17.35 9.26 2.93
C LEU A 238 18.37 10.41 2.86
N THR A 239 18.20 11.34 1.93
CA THR A 239 19.22 12.34 1.57
C THR A 239 19.05 13.68 2.28
N ASN A 240 17.86 13.94 2.84
CA ASN A 240 17.42 15.28 3.28
C ASN A 240 17.30 16.31 2.17
N ILE A 241 17.38 15.90 0.90
CA ILE A 241 17.33 16.80 -0.25
C ILE A 241 15.93 16.74 -0.86
N PRO A 242 15.21 17.88 -0.97
CA PRO A 242 13.91 17.94 -1.63
C PRO A 242 13.96 17.33 -3.04
N GLN A 243 13.03 16.40 -3.32
CA GLN A 243 12.96 15.75 -4.64
C GLN A 243 11.98 16.45 -5.59
N ARG A 244 11.03 17.21 -5.05
CA ARG A 244 10.08 18.02 -5.81
C ARG A 244 10.15 19.46 -5.33
N SER A 245 10.28 20.39 -6.28
CA SER A 245 10.07 21.81 -6.02
C SER A 245 8.56 22.10 -5.97
N PRO A 246 8.08 23.02 -5.12
CA PRO A 246 6.69 23.51 -5.16
C PRO A 246 6.26 24.05 -6.54
N THR A 247 7.23 24.40 -7.40
CA THR A 247 7.00 25.11 -8.67
C THR A 247 6.92 24.22 -9.92
N ASN A 248 7.28 22.93 -9.85
CA ASN A 248 7.23 22.08 -11.04
C ASN A 248 5.89 21.34 -11.14
N ARG A 249 4.86 22.08 -11.59
CA ARG A 249 3.81 21.47 -12.40
C ARG A 249 4.52 20.79 -13.57
N ILE A 250 4.34 19.49 -13.70
CA ILE A 250 4.82 18.75 -14.86
C ILE A 250 4.10 19.35 -16.07
N THR A 251 4.79 20.21 -16.82
CA THR A 251 4.40 20.54 -18.18
C THR A 251 4.64 19.26 -18.97
N THR A 252 3.58 18.50 -19.21
CA THR A 252 3.57 17.50 -20.26
C THR A 252 3.72 18.24 -21.58
N THR A 253 4.94 18.24 -22.13
CA THR A 253 5.17 18.34 -23.56
C THR A 253 4.90 17.00 -24.22
#